data_AF-A0AAP3QK44-F1
#
_entry.id   AF-A0AAP3QK44-F1
#
_cell.length_a   1.000
_cell.length_b   1.000
_cell.length_c   1.000
_cell.angle_alpha   90.00
_cell.angle_beta   90.00
_cell.angle_gamma   90.00
#
_symmetry.space_group_name_H-M   'P 1'
#
loop_
_entity.id
_entity.type
_entity.pdbx_description
1 polymer ?
#
loop_
_entity_poly.entity_id
_entity_poly.type
_entity_poly.pdbx_seq_one_letter_code
_entity_poly.pdbx_strand_id
1 'polypeptide(L)'
;MCKLFDEWRNEIKDYCRQQGLNFDTAEKLSQSWNKNTVALSYRDPSKGSNGLLDDTPCPLVLLIRREKNGKLVFEQTEHTKKYLA
;
A
#
# COMPACT_ATOMS: atom_id res chain seq x y z
N MET A 1 0.35 13.40 -2.50
CA MET A 1 -0.70 12.86 -1.61
C MET A 1 -1.67 12.06 -2.48
N CYS A 2 -1.87 10.77 -2.18
CA CYS A 2 -2.73 9.89 -2.97
C CYS A 2 -4.20 10.14 -2.62
N LYS A 3 -4.92 10.85 -3.48
CA LYS A 3 -6.33 11.17 -3.24
C LYS A 3 -7.20 9.93 -3.02
N LEU A 4 -6.91 8.82 -3.70
CA LEU A 4 -7.66 7.58 -3.53
C LEU A 4 -7.35 6.88 -2.21
N PHE A 5 -6.12 6.95 -1.72
CA PHE A 5 -5.79 6.42 -0.41
C PHE A 5 -6.54 7.20 0.68
N ASP A 6 -6.58 8.53 0.57
CA ASP A 6 -7.33 9.38 1.49
C ASP A 6 -8.85 9.11 1.43
N GLU A 7 -9.40 8.92 0.23
CA GLU A 7 -10.80 8.53 0.02
C GLU A 7 -11.13 7.19 0.68
N TRP A 8 -10.24 6.20 0.55
CA TRP A 8 -10.44 4.83 1.03
C TRP A 8 -9.88 4.59 2.44
N ARG A 9 -9.45 5.66 3.12
CA ARG A 9 -8.65 5.58 4.34
C ARG A 9 -9.33 4.78 5.45
N ASN A 10 -10.63 4.95 5.61
CA ASN A 10 -11.39 4.28 6.66
C ASN A 10 -11.50 2.78 6.39
N GLU A 11 -11.81 2.38 5.15
CA GLU A 11 -11.89 0.99 4.74
C GLU A 11 -10.52 0.29 4.83
N ILE A 12 -9.44 1.00 4.47
CA ILE A 12 -8.07 0.48 4.62
C ILE A 12 -7.75 0.28 6.11
N LYS A 13 -8.10 1.24 6.97
CA LYS A 13 -7.91 1.13 8.43
C LYS A 13 -8.70 -0.03 9.01
N ASP A 14 -9.94 -0.21 8.59
CA ASP A 14 -10.79 -1.32 9.03
C ASP A 14 -10.23 -2.67 8.58
N TYR A 15 -9.78 -2.77 7.33
CA TYR A 15 -9.11 -3.96 6.83
C TYR A 15 -7.85 -4.29 7.64
N CYS A 16 -6.99 -3.30 7.88
CA CYS A 16 -5.78 -3.49 8.69
C CYS A 16 -6.13 -4.03 10.08
N ARG A 17 -7.12 -3.44 10.76
CA ARG A 17 -7.60 -3.90 12.07
C ARG A 17 -8.10 -5.36 12.02
N GLN A 18 -8.92 -5.71 11.02
CA GLN A 18 -9.48 -7.05 10.89
C GLN A 18 -8.42 -8.13 10.59
N GLN A 19 -7.33 -7.76 9.90
CA GLN A 19 -6.27 -8.67 9.48
C GLN A 19 -5.08 -8.72 10.44
N GLY A 20 -5.14 -7.97 11.56
CA GLY A 20 -4.03 -7.81 12.50
C GLY A 20 -2.81 -7.16 11.83
N LEU A 21 -3.04 -6.10 11.06
CA LEU A 21 -2.02 -5.30 10.39
C LEU A 21 -1.96 -3.88 10.98
N ASN A 22 -0.80 -3.25 10.90
CA ASN A 22 -0.52 -1.91 11.37
C ASN A 22 -0.86 -0.87 10.29
N PHE A 23 -1.97 -0.17 10.51
CA PHE A 23 -2.42 0.92 9.63
C PHE A 23 -1.45 2.11 9.61
N ASP A 24 -0.83 2.47 10.74
CA ASP A 24 0.09 3.61 10.81
C ASP A 24 1.35 3.35 9.98
N THR A 25 1.77 2.08 9.87
CA THR A 25 2.83 1.68 8.95
C THR A 25 2.34 1.73 7.49
N ALA A 26 1.13 1.23 7.20
CA ALA A 26 0.55 1.26 5.86
C ALA A 26 0.42 2.69 5.30
N GLU A 27 0.04 3.66 6.14
CA GLU A 27 -0.10 5.08 5.78
C GLU A 27 1.25 5.70 5.37
N LYS A 28 2.35 5.21 5.93
CA LYS A 28 3.72 5.70 5.65
C LYS A 28 4.38 5.03 4.44
N LEU A 29 3.80 3.94 3.91
CA LEU A 29 4.34 3.28 2.74
C LEU A 29 4.24 4.16 1.48
N SER A 30 5.09 3.88 0.50
CA SER A 30 5.04 4.55 -0.79
C SER A 30 3.73 4.17 -1.49
N GLN A 31 2.94 5.17 -1.84
CA GLN A 31 1.65 4.99 -2.50
C GLN A 31 1.80 5.28 -4.00
N SER A 32 1.37 4.33 -4.83
CA SER A 32 1.17 4.53 -6.26
C SER A 32 -0.27 4.18 -6.60
N TRP A 33 -0.87 4.88 -7.57
CA TRP A 33 -2.29 4.69 -7.85
C TRP A 33 -2.66 4.99 -9.30
N ASN A 34 -3.75 4.38 -9.74
CA ASN A 34 -4.46 4.71 -10.98
C ASN A 34 -5.93 5.00 -10.64
N LYS A 35 -6.84 5.02 -11.63
CA LYS A 35 -8.27 5.34 -11.39
C LYS A 35 -9.00 4.39 -10.43
N ASN A 36 -8.57 3.13 -10.32
CA ASN A 36 -9.28 2.08 -9.58
C ASN A 36 -8.38 1.24 -8.68
N THR A 37 -7.11 1.62 -8.54
CA THR A 37 -6.13 0.83 -7.80
C THR A 37 -5.23 1.73 -6.99
N VAL A 38 -4.96 1.33 -5.76
CA VAL A 38 -3.90 1.86 -4.90
C VAL A 38 -2.97 0.71 -4.56
N ALA A 39 -1.67 0.92 -4.78
CA ALA A 39 -0.62 -0.02 -4.47
C ALA A 39 0.29 0.60 -3.39
N LEU A 40 0.46 -0.12 -2.28
CA LEU A 40 1.38 0.23 -1.20
C LEU A 40 2.66 -0.57 -1.39
N SER A 41 3.78 0.13 -1.46
CA SER A 41 5.10 -0.49 -1.60
C SER A 41 6.04 0.00 -0.52
N TYR A 42 6.91 -0.89 -0.05
CA TYR A 42 7.97 -0.51 0.88
C TYR A 42 9.13 0.09 0.10
N ARG A 43 9.55 1.29 0.53
CA ARG A 43 10.79 1.93 0.07
C ARG A 43 11.76 1.94 1.24
N ASP A 44 12.90 1.27 1.08
CA ASP A 44 13.96 1.29 2.09
C ASP A 44 14.50 2.73 2.22
N PRO A 45 14.38 3.39 3.38
CA PRO A 45 14.83 4.77 3.55
C PRO A 45 16.36 4.91 3.56
N SER A 46 17.09 3.80 3.74
CA SER A 46 18.56 3.77 3.71
C SER A 46 19.13 3.59 2.29
N LYS A 47 18.26 3.31 1.32
CA LYS A 47 18.58 3.08 -0.09
C LYS A 47 17.64 3.94 -0.95
N GLY A 48 17.69 3.87 -2.28
CA GLY A 48 16.73 4.60 -3.11
C GLY A 48 17.08 6.07 -3.39
N SER A 49 18.30 6.53 -3.11
CA SER A 49 18.73 7.93 -3.27
C SER A 49 19.23 8.28 -4.67
N ASN A 50 19.47 7.29 -5.54
CA ASN A 50 20.11 7.50 -6.85
C ASN A 50 19.10 7.75 -7.99
N GLY A 51 17.83 8.01 -7.66
CA GLY A 51 16.80 8.36 -8.63
C GLY A 51 16.56 7.23 -9.65
N LEU A 52 16.65 7.52 -10.94
CA LEU A 52 16.43 6.55 -12.02
C LEU A 52 17.54 5.49 -12.14
N LEU A 53 18.70 5.71 -11.50
CA LEU A 53 19.82 4.76 -11.47
C LEU A 53 19.69 3.77 -10.30
N ASP A 54 18.59 3.83 -9.58
CA ASP A 54 18.40 3.06 -8.36
C ASP A 54 17.65 1.76 -8.63
N ASP A 55 18.38 0.64 -8.57
CA ASP A 55 17.85 -0.71 -8.67
C ASP A 55 17.35 -1.27 -7.31
N THR A 56 17.18 -0.41 -6.29
CA THR A 56 16.66 -0.85 -4.99
C THR A 56 15.28 -1.46 -5.16
N PRO A 57 15.07 -2.72 -4.73
CA PRO A 57 13.77 -3.35 -4.78
C PRO A 57 12.72 -2.53 -4.02
N CYS A 58 11.58 -2.30 -4.67
CA CYS A 58 10.41 -1.65 -4.09
C CYS A 58 9.27 -2.67 -3.97
N PRO A 59 9.33 -3.60 -2.99
CA PRO A 59 8.38 -4.70 -2.91
C PRO A 59 6.95 -4.18 -2.73
N LEU A 60 6.02 -4.74 -3.52
CA LEU A 60 4.59 -4.51 -3.36
C LEU A 60 4.13 -5.18 -2.06
N VAL A 61 3.52 -4.39 -1.17
CA VAL A 61 3.12 -4.83 0.18
C VAL A 61 1.62 -5.07 0.27
N LEU A 62 0.79 -4.23 -0.36
CA LEU A 62 -0.65 -4.39 -0.35
C LEU A 62 -1.23 -3.77 -1.62
N LEU A 63 -2.11 -4.49 -2.30
CA LEU A 63 -2.84 -3.97 -3.46
C LEU A 63 -4.31 -3.80 -3.10
N ILE A 64 -4.86 -2.63 -3.38
CA ILE A 64 -6.25 -2.27 -3.11
C ILE A 64 -6.90 -1.95 -4.44
N ARG A 65 -7.96 -2.67 -4.81
CA ARG A 65 -8.66 -2.50 -6.08
C ARG A 65 -10.14 -2.20 -5.84
N ARG A 66 -10.67 -1.19 -6.53
CA ARG A 66 -12.11 -0.93 -6.58
C ARG A 66 -12.75 -1.75 -7.70
N GLU A 67 -13.70 -2.59 -7.34
CA GLU A 67 -14.51 -3.36 -8.29
C GLU A 67 -15.60 -2.49 -8.94
N LYS A 68 -16.25 -3.02 -9.99
CA LYS A 68 -17.33 -2.32 -10.72
C LYS A 68 -18.53 -1.96 -9.83
N ASN A 69 -18.76 -2.71 -8.75
CA ASN A 69 -19.81 -2.48 -7.75
C ASN A 69 -19.41 -1.41 -6.71
N GLY A 70 -18.22 -0.81 -6.82
CA GLY A 70 -17.69 0.17 -5.86
C GLY A 70 -16.99 -0.43 -4.64
N LYS A 71 -17.03 -1.76 -4.45
CA LYS A 71 -16.38 -2.44 -3.33
C LYS A 71 -14.86 -2.43 -3.48
N LEU A 72 -14.17 -2.24 -2.37
CA LEU A 72 -12.72 -2.42 -2.30
C LEU A 72 -12.35 -3.88 -2.03
N VAL A 73 -11.41 -4.39 -2.81
CA VAL A 73 -10.78 -5.70 -2.66
C VAL A 73 -9.32 -5.48 -2.29
N PHE A 74 -8.87 -6.23 -1.27
CA PHE A 74 -7.54 -6.14 -0.71
C PHE A 74 -6.78 -7.42 -0.99
N GLU A 75 -5.61 -7.30 -1.61
CA GLU A 75 -4.73 -8.41 -1.94
C GLU A 75 -3.42 -8.26 -1.17
N GLN A 76 -3.19 -9.21 -0.27
CA GLN A 76 -1.90 -9.35 0.41
C GLN A 76 -0.91 -10.02 -0.54
N THR A 77 0.34 -9.59 -0.48
CA THR A 77 1.48 -10.23 -1.13
C THR A 77 2.26 -11.05 -0.10
N GLU A 78 3.29 -11.76 -0.55
CA GLU A 78 4.27 -12.42 0.33
C GLU A 78 4.96 -11.45 1.29
N HIS A 79 4.91 -10.15 1.02
CA HIS A 79 5.55 -9.10 1.81
C HIS A 79 4.62 -8.44 2.83
N THR A 80 3.30 -8.63 2.75
CA THR A 80 2.35 -7.92 3.63
C THR A 80 2.68 -8.13 5.10
N LYS A 81 2.83 -9.39 5.55
CA LYS A 81 3.10 -9.67 6.97
C LYS A 81 4.47 -9.14 7.41
N LYS A 82 5.47 -9.14 6.53
CA LYS A 82 6.80 -8.61 6.86
C LYS A 82 6.76 -7.11 7.19
N TYR A 83 5.98 -6.33 6.45
CA TYR A 83 6.00 -4.87 6.56
C TYR A 83 4.80 -4.27 7.29
N LEU A 84 3.71 -5.02 7.45
CA LEU A 84 2.48 -4.54 8.07
C LEU A 84 2.02 -5.36 9.27
N ALA A 85 2.63 -6.49 9.64
CA ALA A 85 2.25 -7.19 10.89
C ALA A 85 2.86 -6.53 12.13
#